data_AF-A0ABD0Z4L8-F1
#
_entry.id   AF-A0ABD0Z4L8-F1
#
_cell.length_a   1.000
_cell.length_b   1.000
_cell.length_c   1.000
_cell.angle_alpha   90.00
_cell.angle_beta   90.00
_cell.angle_gamma   90.00
#
_symmetry.space_group_name_H-M   'P 1'
#
loop_
_entity.id
_entity.type
_entity.pdbx_description
1 polymer ?
#
loop_
_entity_poly.entity_id
_entity_poly.type
_entity_poly.pdbx_seq_one_letter_code
_entity_poly.pdbx_strand_id
1 'polypeptide(L)'
;MKVPEVQDKVVENLHPLRYKNLLPSGYEPLEPVLELRREVINKRTASAIIFNTTRYLESSSLSWLQQELEILVYPLGLLHVTASVSGSTLVEEDMSCIEW
;
A
#
# COMPACT_ATOMS: atom_id res chain seq x y z
N MET A 1 -17.27 34.62 10.41
CA MET A 1 -16.25 33.83 9.69
C MET A 1 -16.97 32.59 9.17
N LYS A 2 -17.17 32.50 7.86
CA LYS A 2 -17.96 31.41 7.25
C LYS A 2 -17.04 30.18 7.21
N VAL A 3 -17.36 29.14 7.98
CA VAL A 3 -16.65 27.85 7.91
C VAL A 3 -16.77 27.38 6.46
N PRO A 4 -15.67 27.12 5.73
CA PRO A 4 -15.78 26.57 4.39
C PRO A 4 -16.52 25.24 4.51
N GLU A 5 -17.60 25.06 3.75
CA GLU A 5 -18.16 23.72 3.54
C GLU A 5 -17.04 22.86 2.95
N VAL A 6 -16.41 22.05 3.79
CA VAL A 6 -15.54 20.98 3.34
C VAL A 6 -16.49 19.97 2.71
N GLN A 7 -16.69 20.08 1.40
CA GLN A 7 -17.36 19.03 0.65
C GLN A 7 -16.63 17.72 0.95
N ASP A 8 -17.38 16.70 1.34
CA ASP A 8 -16.86 15.34 1.46
C ASP A 8 -16.37 14.89 0.08
N LYS A 9 -15.09 15.14 -0.19
CA LYS A 9 -14.43 14.73 -1.43
C LYS A 9 -14.19 13.23 -1.37
N VAL A 10 -14.99 12.50 -2.13
CA VAL A 10 -14.76 11.09 -2.42
C VAL A 10 -13.83 11.00 -3.63
N VAL A 11 -12.85 10.10 -3.57
CA VAL A 11 -12.01 9.78 -4.72
C VAL A 11 -12.76 8.78 -5.60
N GLU A 12 -12.93 9.12 -6.88
CA GLU A 12 -13.58 8.25 -7.85
C GLU A 12 -12.85 6.91 -7.97
N ASN A 13 -13.60 5.82 -8.21
CA ASN A 13 -13.08 4.45 -8.39
C ASN A 13 -12.37 3.83 -7.16
N LEU A 14 -12.42 4.46 -5.99
CA LEU A 14 -11.93 3.90 -4.73
C LEU A 14 -13.04 3.82 -3.68
N HIS A 15 -12.91 2.86 -2.75
CA HIS A 15 -13.82 2.81 -1.60
C HIS A 15 -13.67 4.10 -0.77
N PRO A 16 -14.78 4.74 -0.36
CA PRO A 16 -14.71 5.96 0.45
C PRO A 16 -13.85 5.75 1.71
N LEU A 17 -12.87 6.61 1.90
CA LEU A 17 -12.02 6.64 3.08
C LEU A 17 -12.42 7.80 3.98
N ARG A 18 -12.54 7.55 5.28
CA ARG A 18 -12.74 8.61 6.28
C ARG A 18 -11.42 9.35 6.46
N TYR A 19 -11.48 10.65 6.72
CA TYR A 19 -10.27 11.46 6.97
C TYR A 19 -9.37 10.83 8.04
N LYS A 20 -9.94 10.36 9.15
CA LYS A 20 -9.20 9.68 10.25
C LYS A 20 -8.49 8.37 9.85
N ASN A 21 -8.82 7.80 8.69
CA ASN A 21 -8.17 6.60 8.18
C ASN A 21 -6.97 6.96 7.27
N LEU A 22 -6.84 8.21 6.83
CA LEU A 22 -5.72 8.65 6.01
C LEU A 22 -4.53 8.94 6.91
N LEU A 23 -3.32 8.49 6.56
CA LEU A 23 -2.11 9.00 7.21
C LEU A 23 -1.69 10.31 6.53
N PRO A 24 -1.12 11.28 7.24
CA PRO A 24 -0.97 11.36 8.69
C PRO A 24 -2.14 12.17 9.27
N SER A 25 -3.35 11.60 9.34
CA SER A 25 -4.50 12.33 9.88
C SER A 25 -4.21 12.75 11.33
N GLY A 26 -4.39 14.04 11.60
CA GLY A 26 -4.16 14.62 12.93
C GLY A 26 -2.71 15.03 13.24
N TYR A 27 -1.77 14.92 12.29
CA TYR A 27 -0.41 15.44 12.45
C TYR A 27 -0.15 16.58 11.46
N GLU A 28 0.22 17.75 11.98
CA GLU A 28 0.72 18.88 11.19
C GLU A 28 2.22 19.10 11.50
N PRO A 29 3.03 19.54 10.52
CA PRO A 29 2.68 19.88 9.13
C PRO A 29 2.54 18.65 8.19
N LEU A 30 1.61 18.72 7.24
CA LEU A 30 1.35 17.65 6.27
C LEU A 30 2.31 17.68 5.08
N GLU A 31 2.86 18.86 4.78
CA GLU A 31 3.62 19.16 3.58
C GLU A 31 4.80 18.21 3.37
N PRO A 32 5.66 17.92 4.38
CA PRO A 32 6.80 17.02 4.18
C PRO A 32 6.38 15.60 3.83
N VAL A 33 5.29 15.10 4.43
CA VAL A 33 4.78 13.75 4.16
C VAL A 33 4.18 13.67 2.76
N LEU A 34 3.47 14.72 2.34
CA LEU A 34 2.90 14.80 1.00
C LEU A 34 3.98 14.93 -0.08
N GLU A 35 5.06 15.66 0.19
CA GLU A 35 6.20 15.79 -0.70
C GLU A 35 6.94 14.45 -0.87
N LEU A 36 7.22 13.77 0.24
CA LEU A 36 7.82 12.42 0.21
C LEU A 36 6.94 11.44 -0.59
N ARG A 37 5.62 11.45 -0.37
CA ARG A 37 4.71 10.58 -1.13
C ARG A 37 4.71 10.88 -2.62
N ARG A 38 4.76 12.16 -3.01
CA ARG A 38 4.85 12.54 -4.42
C ARG A 38 6.10 11.96 -5.06
N GLU A 39 7.26 12.03 -4.41
CA GLU A 39 8.48 11.46 -4.95
C GLU A 39 8.48 9.92 -4.94
N VAL A 40 7.92 9.27 -3.92
CA VAL A 40 7.81 7.79 -3.87
C VAL A 40 6.87 7.24 -4.95
N ILE A 41 5.75 7.91 -5.21
CA ILE A 41 4.78 7.52 -6.24
C ILE A 41 5.29 7.92 -7.64
N ASN A 42 6.32 8.75 -7.72
CA ASN A 42 6.86 9.20 -9.00
C ASN A 42 7.48 8.04 -9.76
N LYS A 43 6.77 7.59 -10.80
CA LYS A 43 7.08 6.39 -11.58
C LYS A 43 8.36 6.50 -12.43
N ARG A 44 9.07 7.64 -12.41
CA ARG A 44 10.10 8.09 -13.38
C ARG A 44 10.88 6.98 -14.07
N THR A 45 11.39 6.01 -13.30
CA THR A 45 12.28 4.95 -13.78
C THR A 45 11.83 3.54 -13.42
N ALA A 46 10.67 3.36 -12.79
CA ALA A 46 10.22 2.05 -12.33
C ALA A 46 9.60 1.25 -13.48
N SER A 47 10.12 0.06 -13.77
CA SER A 47 9.53 -0.85 -14.77
C SER A 47 8.32 -1.60 -14.24
N ALA A 48 8.23 -1.77 -12.92
CA ALA A 48 7.17 -2.51 -12.24
C ALA A 48 7.09 -2.13 -10.74
N ILE A 49 5.97 -2.46 -10.10
CA ILE A 49 5.78 -2.40 -8.65
C ILE A 49 5.46 -3.80 -8.13
N ILE A 50 6.07 -4.14 -6.99
CA ILE A 50 5.78 -5.36 -6.26
C ILE A 50 4.99 -4.99 -5.00
N PHE A 51 3.82 -5.60 -4.82
CA PHE A 51 3.04 -5.53 -3.59
C PHE A 51 3.11 -6.86 -2.87
N ASN A 52 3.40 -6.84 -1.57
CA ASN A 52 3.27 -8.00 -0.69
C ASN A 52 1.78 -8.25 -0.37
N THR A 53 1.04 -8.68 -1.38
CA THR A 53 -0.40 -8.96 -1.32
C THR A 53 -0.75 -10.08 -2.28
N THR A 54 -1.99 -10.57 -2.22
CA THR A 54 -2.55 -11.51 -3.19
C THR A 54 -3.77 -10.92 -3.87
N ARG A 55 -4.00 -11.31 -5.13
CA ARG A 55 -5.13 -10.84 -5.94
C ARG A 55 -6.47 -11.08 -5.25
N TYR A 56 -6.60 -12.15 -4.48
CA TYR A 56 -7.86 -12.47 -3.80
C TYR A 56 -8.25 -11.43 -2.73
N LEU A 57 -7.27 -10.82 -2.05
CA LEU A 57 -7.53 -9.85 -0.99
C LEU A 57 -7.82 -8.44 -1.55
N GLU A 58 -7.19 -8.06 -2.66
CA GLU A 58 -7.19 -6.66 -3.14
C GLU A 58 -7.49 -6.53 -4.65
N SER A 59 -8.30 -7.43 -5.20
CA SER A 59 -8.59 -7.52 -6.64
C SER A 59 -8.99 -6.19 -7.30
N SER A 60 -9.86 -5.41 -6.65
CA SER A 60 -10.36 -4.13 -7.16
C SER A 60 -9.25 -3.07 -7.15
N SER A 61 -8.55 -2.93 -6.03
CA SER A 61 -7.44 -1.99 -5.87
C SER A 61 -6.31 -2.27 -6.86
N LEU A 62 -5.95 -3.54 -7.05
CA LEU A 62 -4.91 -3.95 -8.00
C LEU A 62 -5.30 -3.65 -9.45
N SER A 63 -6.57 -3.85 -9.81
CA SER A 63 -7.08 -3.56 -11.16
C SER A 63 -7.05 -2.05 -11.44
N TRP A 64 -7.47 -1.25 -10.47
CA TRP A 64 -7.40 0.21 -10.56
C TRP A 64 -5.95 0.71 -10.62
N LEU A 65 -5.05 0.21 -9.76
CA LEU A 65 -3.62 0.57 -9.75
C LEU A 65 -2.95 0.27 -11.09
N GLN A 66 -3.22 -0.89 -11.69
CA GLN A 66 -2.66 -1.24 -13.01
C GLN A 66 -3.06 -0.21 -14.07
N GLN A 67 -4.30 0.30 -14.03
CA GLN A 67 -4.79 1.31 -14.97
C GLN A 67 -4.16 2.69 -14.70
N GLU A 68 -4.11 3.10 -13.43
CA GLU A 68 -3.60 4.42 -13.03
C GLU A 68 -2.07 4.53 -13.19
N LEU A 69 -1.36 3.43 -12.95
CA LEU A 69 0.09 3.44 -12.93
C LEU A 69 0.72 3.24 -14.32
N GLU A 70 0.05 2.57 -15.26
CA GLU A 70 0.58 2.27 -16.60
C GLU A 70 1.92 1.50 -16.59
N ILE A 71 2.25 0.86 -15.47
CA ILE A 71 3.41 -0.04 -15.30
C ILE A 71 2.93 -1.37 -14.71
N LEU A 72 3.78 -2.39 -14.77
CA LEU A 72 3.41 -3.73 -14.31
C LEU A 72 3.22 -3.76 -12.78
N VAL A 73 2.07 -4.26 -12.31
CA VAL A 73 1.77 -4.44 -10.89
C VAL A 73 1.78 -5.93 -10.55
N TYR A 74 2.73 -6.34 -9.70
CA TYR A 74 2.89 -7.73 -9.27
C TYR A 74 2.46 -7.92 -7.81
N PRO A 75 1.32 -8.59 -7.54
CA PRO A 75 0.97 -9.03 -6.20
C PRO A 75 1.78 -10.30 -5.86
N LEU A 76 2.96 -10.13 -5.26
CA LEU A 76 3.85 -11.22 -4.83
C LEU A 76 3.80 -11.38 -3.31
N GLY A 77 2.67 -11.87 -2.81
CA GLY A 77 2.47 -12.09 -1.39
C GLY A 77 1.56 -13.27 -1.08
N LEU A 78 1.52 -13.70 0.19
CA LEU A 78 2.22 -13.11 1.34
C LEU A 78 3.69 -13.56 1.40
N LEU A 79 4.62 -12.60 1.52
CA LEU A 79 6.05 -12.90 1.71
C LEU A 79 6.25 -13.60 3.05
N HIS A 80 6.96 -14.72 3.02
CA HIS A 80 7.26 -15.51 4.21
C HIS A 80 8.16 -14.74 5.18
N VAL A 81 7.90 -14.93 6.49
CA VAL A 81 8.77 -14.41 7.54
C VAL A 81 10.10 -15.15 7.50
N THR A 82 11.21 -14.42 7.52
CA THR A 82 12.53 -15.04 7.60
C THR A 82 12.82 -15.44 9.06
N ALA A 83 13.24 -16.68 9.27
CA ALA A 83 13.73 -17.12 10.58
C ALA A 83 15.09 -16.46 10.88
N SER A 84 15.32 -16.05 12.14
CA SER A 84 16.64 -15.54 12.55
C SER A 84 17.65 -16.68 12.52
N VAL A 85 18.57 -16.66 11.55
CA VAL A 85 19.63 -17.66 11.44
C VAL A 85 20.68 -17.40 12.53
N SER A 86 20.58 -18.12 13.64
CA SER A 86 21.70 -18.33 14.56
C SER A 86 22.32 -19.69 14.26
N GLY A 87 23.28 -19.73 13.33
CA GLY A 87 24.03 -20.95 13.00
C GLY A 87 23.74 -21.50 11.60
N SER A 88 24.76 -22.11 11.00
CA SER A 88 24.82 -22.57 9.60
C SER A 88 23.97 -23.83 9.31
N THR A 89 22.73 -23.88 9.78
CA THR A 89 21.84 -25.01 9.54
C THR A 89 20.66 -24.54 8.68
N LEU A 90 20.38 -25.30 7.63
CA LEU A 90 19.22 -25.12 6.76
C LEU A 90 17.98 -25.20 7.66
N VAL A 91 17.34 -24.05 7.92
CA VAL A 91 16.17 -23.99 8.81
C VAL A 91 15.01 -24.70 8.09
N GLU A 92 14.31 -25.59 8.80
CA GLU A 92 13.13 -26.27 8.26
C GLU A 92 12.08 -25.24 7.86
N GLU A 93 11.48 -25.45 6.69
CA GLU A 93 10.41 -24.59 6.18
C GLU A 93 9.23 -24.61 7.17
N ASP A 94 8.75 -23.42 7.55
CA ASP A 94 7.58 -23.29 8.40
C ASP A 94 6.33 -23.71 7.62
N MET A 95 5.88 -24.93 7.88
CA MET A 95 4.68 -25.52 7.27
C MET A 95 3.41 -25.22 8.07
N SER A 96 3.48 -24.39 9.11
CA SER A 96 2.30 -24.01 9.86
C SER A 96 1.40 -23.09 9.01
N CYS A 97 0.10 -23.38 9.00
CA CYS A 97 -0.88 -22.48 8.40
C CYS A 97 -1.25 -21.41 9.44
N ILE A 98 -1.38 -20.16 9.01
CA ILE A 98 -2.06 -19.14 9.82
C ILE A 98 -3.52 -19.60 9.95
N GLU A 99 -3.99 -19.84 11.17
CA GLU A 99 -5.41 -20.10 11.42
C GLU A 99 -6.22 -18.85 11.05
N TRP A 100 -7.26 -19.04 10.23
CA TRP A 100 -8.17 -17.97 9.78
C TRP A 100 -9.34 -17.79 10.74
#